data_AF-A0A0N0D2I0-F1
#
_entry.id   AF-A0A0N0D2I0-F1
#
_cell.length_a   1.000
_cell.length_b   1.000
_cell.length_c   1.000
_cell.angle_alpha   90.00
_cell.angle_beta   90.00
_cell.angle_gamma   90.00
#
_symmetry.space_group_name_H-M   'P 1'
#
loop_
_entity.id
_entity.type
_entity.pdbx_description
1 polymer ?
#
loop_
_entity_poly.entity_id
_entity_poly.type
_entity_poly.pdbx_seq_one_letter_code
_entity_poly.pdbx_strand_id
1 'polypeptide(L)'
;MNRQIKKIECQCCGRIFEICRKCYKGHVYCSKKCRRAGYIERHREAQRRYQKTRKGKKTRNKAANRRRYGGKNYVGVLRKMIKTCLALINLNVYKENESKEQGQCSICGKVGVIVDEFPKRSYGKKTILEEKGRMACF
;
A
#
# COMPACT_ATOMS: atom_id res chain seq x y z
N MET A 1 -27.69 7.55 -5.22
CA MET A 1 -26.33 7.62 -5.80
C MET A 1 -25.62 6.28 -5.62
N ASN A 2 -25.54 5.45 -6.66
CA ASN A 2 -24.87 4.15 -6.60
C ASN A 2 -23.36 4.35 -6.41
N ARG A 3 -22.82 3.94 -5.26
CA ARG A 3 -21.38 4.04 -4.97
C ARG A 3 -20.67 2.82 -5.55
N GLN A 4 -19.64 3.06 -6.34
CA GLN A 4 -18.78 2.03 -6.90
C GLN A 4 -17.67 1.67 -5.89
N ILE A 5 -17.46 0.37 -5.69
CA ILE A 5 -16.44 -0.21 -4.83
C ILE A 5 -15.56 -1.13 -5.65
N LYS A 6 -14.25 -1.07 -5.44
CA LYS A 6 -13.27 -1.93 -6.10
C LYS A 6 -12.61 -2.86 -5.10
N LYS A 7 -12.45 -4.13 -5.48
CA LYS A 7 -11.61 -5.11 -4.77
C LYS A 7 -10.15 -4.90 -5.16
N ILE A 8 -9.27 -4.82 -4.17
CA ILE A 8 -7.83 -4.61 -4.36
C ILE A 8 -7.07 -5.61 -3.53
N GLU A 9 -6.12 -6.30 -4.15
CA GLU A 9 -5.21 -7.18 -3.45
C GLU A 9 -4.07 -6.39 -2.79
N CYS A 10 -3.76 -6.69 -1.52
CA CYS A 10 -2.67 -6.03 -0.82
C CYS A 10 -1.31 -6.59 -1.25
N GLN A 11 -0.44 -5.75 -1.82
CA GLN A 11 0.92 -6.14 -2.23
C GLN A 11 1.87 -6.59 -1.10
N CYS A 12 1.46 -6.47 0.16
CA CYS A 12 2.27 -6.87 1.31
C CYS A 12 1.83 -8.21 1.91
N CYS A 13 0.53 -8.50 1.93
CA CYS A 13 0.00 -9.69 2.61
C CYS A 13 -1.00 -10.50 1.78
N GLY A 14 -1.24 -10.13 0.52
CA GLY A 14 -2.20 -10.80 -0.37
C GLY A 14 -3.67 -10.57 -0.02
N ARG A 15 -3.97 -9.93 1.12
CA ARG A 15 -5.37 -9.73 1.54
C ARG A 15 -6.12 -8.83 0.57
N ILE A 16 -7.25 -9.32 0.07
CA ILE A 16 -8.20 -8.53 -0.70
C ILE A 16 -8.94 -7.58 0.25
N PHE A 17 -9.00 -6.30 -0.13
CA PHE A 17 -9.75 -5.28 0.59
C PHE A 17 -10.56 -4.42 -0.38
N GLU A 18 -11.68 -3.92 0.12
CA GLU A 18 -12.65 -3.18 -0.68
C GLU A 18 -12.56 -1.69 -0.42
N ILE A 19 -12.53 -0.89 -1.48
CA ILE A 19 -12.42 0.57 -1.38
C ILE A 19 -13.38 1.25 -2.34
N CYS A 20 -14.09 2.29 -1.87
CA CYS A 20 -14.97 3.06 -2.75
C CYS A 20 -14.16 4.03 -3.62
N ARG A 21 -14.74 4.43 -4.76
CA ARG A 21 -14.13 5.37 -5.72
C ARG A 21 -13.64 6.67 -5.08
N LYS A 22 -14.37 7.22 -4.10
CA LYS A 22 -14.00 8.48 -3.42
C LYS A 22 -12.75 8.31 -2.54
N CYS A 23 -12.59 7.15 -1.92
CA CYS A 23 -11.46 6.84 -1.05
C CYS A 23 -10.25 6.29 -1.84
N TYR A 24 -10.48 5.76 -3.03
CA TYR A 24 -9.40 5.25 -3.87
C TYR A 24 -8.52 6.39 -4.40
N LYS A 25 -7.28 6.45 -3.89
CA LYS A 25 -6.22 7.38 -4.31
C LYS A 25 -4.96 6.61 -4.73
N GLY A 26 -5.13 5.46 -5.39
CA GLY A 26 -4.02 4.53 -5.68
C GLY A 26 -3.61 3.66 -4.48
N HIS A 27 -4.58 3.23 -3.67
CA HIS A 27 -4.31 2.34 -2.55
C HIS A 27 -3.90 0.95 -3.05
N VAL A 28 -2.77 0.46 -2.56
CA VAL A 28 -2.22 -0.89 -2.84
C VAL A 28 -2.00 -1.71 -1.57
N TYR A 29 -2.28 -1.13 -0.41
CA TYR A 29 -2.11 -1.78 0.90
C TYR A 29 -3.40 -1.71 1.71
N CYS A 30 -3.78 -2.82 2.32
CA CYS A 30 -4.99 -2.92 3.14
C CYS A 30 -4.90 -2.12 4.45
N SER A 31 -3.68 -1.80 4.92
CA SER A 31 -3.46 -1.10 6.17
C SER A 31 -2.16 -0.29 6.18
N LYS A 32 -2.06 0.66 7.12
CA LYS A 32 -0.81 1.40 7.40
C LYS A 32 0.33 0.46 7.81
N LYS A 33 0.02 -0.65 8.50
CA LYS A 33 0.99 -1.68 8.89
C LYS A 33 1.61 -2.34 7.66
N CYS A 34 0.77 -2.82 6.72
CA CYS A 34 1.21 -3.39 5.45
C CYS A 34 1.99 -2.41 4.59
N ARG A 35 1.57 -1.13 4.56
CA ARG A 35 2.33 -0.08 3.87
C ARG A 35 3.74 0.08 4.45
N ARG A 36 3.87 0.07 5.78
CA ARG A 36 5.17 0.19 6.47
C ARG A 36 6.04 -1.04 6.22
N ALA A 37 5.47 -2.23 6.31
CA ALA A 37 6.18 -3.49 6.05
C ALA A 37 6.70 -3.54 4.60
N GLY A 38 5.83 -3.27 3.61
CA GLY A 38 6.23 -3.22 2.20
C GLY A 38 7.23 -2.11 1.87
N TYR A 39 7.23 -0.99 2.60
CA TYR A 39 8.29 0.02 2.50
C TYR A 39 9.63 -0.52 3.03
N ILE A 40 9.63 -1.14 4.22
CA ILE A 40 10.84 -1.69 4.83
C ILE A 40 11.47 -2.75 3.93
N GLU A 41 10.66 -3.64 3.35
CA GLU A 41 11.15 -4.68 2.46
C GLU A 41 11.81 -4.11 1.20
N ARG A 42 11.10 -3.22 0.48
CA ARG A 42 11.65 -2.54 -0.70
C ARG A 42 12.91 -1.75 -0.36
N HIS A 43 12.93 -1.08 0.78
CA HIS A 43 14.10 -0.35 1.25
C HIS A 43 15.28 -1.28 1.54
N ARG A 44 15.05 -2.42 2.21
CA ARG A 44 16.08 -3.45 2.43
C ARG A 44 16.60 -4.01 1.13
N GLU A 45 15.73 -4.24 0.15
CA GLU A 45 16.15 -4.72 -1.17
C GLU A 45 16.99 -3.67 -1.91
N ALA A 46 16.55 -2.42 -1.94
CA ALA A 46 17.32 -1.32 -2.50
C ALA A 46 18.68 -1.18 -1.81
N GLN A 47 18.72 -1.32 -0.49
CA GLN A 47 19.96 -1.31 0.29
C GLN A 47 20.86 -2.50 -0.05
N ARG A 48 20.31 -3.72 -0.21
CA ARG A 48 21.04 -4.91 -0.67
C ARG A 48 21.66 -4.67 -2.05
N ARG A 49 20.89 -4.11 -3.00
CA ARG A 49 21.39 -3.75 -4.34
C ARG A 49 22.50 -2.69 -4.26
N TYR A 50 22.30 -1.62 -3.48
CA TYR A 50 23.29 -0.58 -3.27
C TYR A 50 24.60 -1.12 -2.67
N GLN A 51 24.52 -2.02 -1.67
CA GLN A 51 25.71 -2.63 -1.04
C GLN A 51 26.56 -3.46 -2.02
N LYS A 52 25.98 -3.97 -3.11
CA LYS A 52 26.72 -4.68 -4.17
C LYS A 52 27.55 -3.71 -5.04
N THR A 53 27.18 -2.43 -5.11
CA THR A 53 27.91 -1.42 -5.90
C THR A 53 29.29 -1.06 -5.30
N ARG A 54 30.21 -0.55 -6.12
CA ARG A 54 31.53 -0.07 -5.65
C ARG A 54 31.40 0.99 -4.56
N LYS A 55 30.48 1.96 -4.73
CA LYS A 55 30.18 3.00 -3.74
C LYS A 55 29.67 2.38 -2.43
N GLY A 56 28.71 1.46 -2.51
CA GLY A 56 28.17 0.76 -1.35
C GLY A 56 29.20 -0.06 -0.58
N LYS A 57 30.05 -0.82 -1.29
CA LYS A 57 31.18 -1.56 -0.70
C LYS A 57 32.15 -0.63 0.05
N LYS A 58 32.53 0.51 -0.55
CA LYS A 58 33.39 1.53 0.08
C LYS A 58 32.77 2.08 1.37
N THR A 59 31.48 2.44 1.33
CA THR A 59 30.74 2.94 2.51
C THR A 59 30.68 1.88 3.62
N ARG A 60 30.40 0.62 3.26
CA ARG A 60 30.38 -0.51 4.21
C ARG A 60 31.74 -0.72 4.87
N ASN A 61 32.82 -0.71 4.10
CA ASN A 61 34.18 -0.89 4.61
C ASN A 61 34.58 0.26 5.53
N LYS A 62 34.28 1.52 5.16
CA LYS A 62 34.49 2.69 6.04
C LYS A 62 33.74 2.53 7.37
N ALA A 63 32.48 2.10 7.34
CA ALA A 63 31.69 1.88 8.55
C ALA A 63 32.22 0.71 9.41
N ALA A 64 32.75 -0.34 8.79
CA ALA A 64 33.41 -1.44 9.49
C ALA A 64 34.73 -1.00 10.14
N ASN A 65 35.56 -0.23 9.42
CA ASN A 65 36.80 0.34 9.95
C ASN A 65 36.52 1.28 11.13
N ARG A 66 35.49 2.15 11.04
CA ARG A 66 35.06 2.96 12.19
C ARG A 66 34.65 2.11 13.39
N ARG A 67 33.96 0.99 13.19
CA ARG A 67 33.59 0.07 14.27
C ARG A 67 34.80 -0.66 14.89
N ARG A 68 35.82 -0.99 14.09
CA ARG A 68 37.03 -1.69 14.56
C ARG A 68 38.02 -0.77 15.26
N TYR A 69 38.26 0.40 14.69
CA TYR A 69 39.37 1.28 15.06
C TYR A 69 38.93 2.64 15.61
N GLY A 70 37.63 2.98 15.55
CA GLY A 70 37.11 4.30 15.94
C GLY A 70 36.92 4.54 17.45
N GLY A 71 37.51 3.71 18.32
CA GLY A 71 37.57 3.96 19.76
C GLY A 71 36.31 3.58 20.55
N LYS A 72 36.54 2.90 21.67
CA LYS A 72 35.58 2.55 22.72
C LYS A 72 35.10 3.82 23.41
N ASN A 73 33.79 4.02 23.53
CA ASN A 73 33.17 4.67 24.69
C ASN A 73 31.69 4.28 24.77
N TYR A 74 31.34 3.56 25.85
CA TYR A 74 30.01 3.51 26.46
C TYR A 74 28.80 2.91 25.70
N VAL A 75 28.86 1.65 25.24
CA VAL A 75 27.64 1.01 24.67
C VAL A 75 27.42 -0.47 25.02
N GLY A 76 28.19 -1.01 25.98
CA GLY A 76 28.07 -2.40 26.42
C GLY A 76 26.76 -2.72 27.16
N VAL A 77 26.20 -1.75 27.88
CA VAL A 77 25.06 -1.98 28.80
C VAL A 77 23.71 -1.98 28.09
N LEU A 78 23.50 -1.08 27.11
CA LEU A 78 22.20 -0.93 26.42
C LEU A 78 21.86 -2.10 25.48
N ARG A 79 22.88 -2.88 25.05
CA ARG A 79 22.73 -3.96 24.06
C ARG A 79 22.14 -5.25 24.63
N LYS A 80 22.17 -5.45 25.96
CA LYS A 80 21.56 -6.61 26.64
C LYS A 80 20.05 -6.46 26.87
N MET A 81 19.53 -5.23 27.06
CA MET A 81 18.10 -5.01 27.34
C MET A 81 17.16 -5.17 26.13
N ILE A 82 17.66 -5.05 24.90
CA ILE A 82 16.80 -5.03 23.70
C ILE A 82 16.48 -6.45 23.17
N LYS A 83 17.18 -7.48 23.63
CA LYS A 83 16.99 -8.88 23.17
C LYS A 83 15.74 -9.57 23.75
N THR A 84 15.07 -8.99 24.75
CA THR A 84 14.03 -9.66 25.53
C THR A 84 12.58 -9.34 25.12
N CYS A 85 12.35 -8.50 24.10
CA CYS A 85 11.00 -7.99 23.77
C CYS A 85 10.39 -8.48 22.44
N LEU A 86 11.02 -9.43 21.72
CA LEU A 86 10.51 -9.96 20.44
C LEU A 86 9.84 -11.33 20.58
N ALA A 87 8.98 -11.48 21.59
CA ALA A 87 8.26 -12.74 21.86
C ALA A 87 6.75 -12.69 21.58
N LEU A 88 6.18 -11.60 21.06
CA LEU A 88 4.72 -11.50 20.96
C LEU A 88 4.26 -10.79 19.69
N ILE A 89 4.05 -11.55 18.61
CA ILE A 89 2.98 -11.22 17.65
C ILE A 89 2.23 -12.51 17.32
N ASN A 90 1.09 -12.66 17.98
CA ASN A 90 0.09 -13.69 17.73
C ASN A 90 -0.61 -13.49 16.38
N LEU A 91 -1.05 -14.64 15.88
CA LEU A 91 -1.83 -14.90 14.67
C LEU A 91 -3.05 -13.98 14.56
N ASN A 92 -3.33 -13.51 13.34
CA ASN A 92 -4.66 -13.02 12.99
C ASN A 92 -5.34 -14.05 12.08
N VAL A 93 -6.38 -14.63 12.68
CA VAL A 93 -7.36 -15.56 12.12
C VAL A 93 -7.97 -14.98 10.83
N TYR A 94 -7.96 -15.81 9.80
CA TYR A 94 -8.71 -15.58 8.56
C TYR A 94 -10.20 -15.69 8.87
N LYS A 95 -10.95 -14.62 8.59
CA LYS A 95 -12.40 -14.73 8.40
C LYS A 95 -12.64 -14.65 6.90
N GLU A 96 -12.94 -15.80 6.31
CA GLU A 96 -13.65 -15.87 5.04
C GLU A 96 -15.09 -15.45 5.31
N ASN A 97 -15.57 -14.48 4.55
CA ASN A 97 -17.00 -14.21 4.45
C ASN A 97 -17.32 -14.16 2.96
N GLU A 98 -18.10 -15.16 2.56
CA GLU A 98 -18.58 -15.36 1.21
C GLU A 98 -19.94 -14.69 1.03
N SER A 99 -20.14 -14.17 -0.19
CA SER A 99 -21.38 -13.70 -0.80
C SER A 99 -22.14 -12.52 -0.15
N LYS A 100 -22.07 -11.38 -0.83
CA LYS A 100 -23.23 -10.63 -1.35
C LYS A 100 -22.68 -9.61 -2.35
N GLU A 101 -23.43 -9.33 -3.41
CA GLU A 101 -23.07 -8.46 -4.55
C GLU A 101 -22.88 -6.97 -4.19
N GLN A 102 -22.67 -6.69 -2.90
CA GLN A 102 -22.50 -5.38 -2.30
C GLN A 102 -21.26 -5.41 -1.41
N GLY A 103 -20.24 -4.62 -1.79
CA GLY A 103 -19.03 -4.45 -1.01
C GLY A 103 -19.17 -3.35 0.04
N GLN A 104 -18.25 -3.29 1.01
CA GLN A 104 -18.15 -2.21 1.99
C GLN A 104 -16.76 -1.59 1.96
N CYS A 105 -16.69 -0.25 1.86
CA CYS A 105 -15.41 0.43 1.84
C CYS A 105 -14.69 0.32 3.19
N SER A 106 -13.49 -0.26 3.19
CA SER A 106 -12.63 -0.45 4.37
C SER A 106 -12.19 0.85 5.06
N ILE A 107 -12.31 2.00 4.39
CA ILE A 107 -11.88 3.31 4.92
C ILE A 107 -13.05 4.09 5.51
N CYS A 108 -14.20 4.10 4.83
CA CYS A 108 -15.34 4.96 5.21
C CYS A 108 -16.61 4.19 5.58
N GLY A 109 -16.58 2.85 5.56
CA GLY A 109 -17.70 1.99 5.94
C GLY A 109 -18.90 1.99 4.98
N LYS A 110 -18.83 2.71 3.88
CA LYS A 110 -19.95 2.88 2.95
C LYS A 110 -20.12 1.65 2.05
N VAL A 111 -21.35 1.19 1.90
CA VAL A 111 -21.74 0.04 1.05
C VAL A 111 -21.96 0.49 -0.41
N GLY A 112 -21.74 -0.40 -1.38
CA GLY A 112 -21.87 -0.10 -2.81
C GLY A 112 -21.67 -1.31 -3.73
N VAL A 113 -21.87 -1.09 -5.03
CA VAL A 113 -21.74 -2.13 -6.07
C VAL A 113 -20.26 -2.37 -6.36
N ILE A 114 -19.88 -3.65 -6.41
CA ILE A 114 -18.51 -4.07 -6.71
C ILE A 114 -18.27 -3.93 -8.21
N VAL A 115 -17.20 -3.24 -8.59
CA VAL A 115 -16.74 -3.05 -9.96
C VAL A 115 -15.27 -3.45 -10.07
N ASP A 116 -14.88 -4.08 -11.16
CA ASP A 116 -13.49 -4.48 -11.41
C ASP A 116 -12.60 -3.26 -11.65
N GLU A 117 -13.13 -2.28 -12.40
CA GLU A 117 -12.45 -1.02 -12.69
C GLU A 117 -13.36 0.19 -12.45
N PHE A 118 -12.77 1.25 -11.90
CA PHE A 118 -13.47 2.52 -11.85
C PHE A 118 -13.51 3.11 -13.26
N PRO A 119 -14.68 3.56 -13.74
CA PRO A 119 -14.76 4.19 -15.05
C PRO A 119 -13.80 5.38 -15.09
N LYS A 120 -13.01 5.44 -16.17
CA LYS A 120 -12.10 6.56 -16.42
C LYS A 120 -12.91 7.85 -16.36
N ARG A 121 -12.37 8.87 -15.68
CA ARG A 121 -12.98 10.21 -15.76
C ARG A 121 -12.85 10.65 -17.21
N SER A 122 -13.97 10.75 -17.92
CA SER A 122 -14.02 11.41 -19.21
C SER A 122 -13.69 12.88 -18.98
N TYR A 123 -12.45 13.27 -19.23
CA TYR A 123 -12.11 14.67 -19.39
C TYR A 123 -12.77 15.13 -20.69
N GLY A 124 -13.84 15.93 -20.61
CA GLY A 124 -14.30 16.75 -21.74
C GLY A 124 -15.30 16.17 -22.74
N LYS A 125 -16.09 15.13 -22.43
CA LYS A 125 -17.31 14.88 -23.23
C LYS A 125 -18.47 15.66 -22.65
N LYS A 126 -18.75 16.86 -23.20
CA LYS A 126 -20.11 17.40 -23.20
C LYS A 126 -21.00 16.30 -23.76
N THR A 127 -21.94 15.83 -22.95
CA THR A 127 -23.10 15.08 -23.46
C THR A 127 -23.78 15.98 -24.49
N ILE A 128 -23.58 15.68 -25.77
CA ILE A 128 -24.52 16.11 -26.81
C ILE A 128 -25.75 15.25 -26.59
N LEU A 129 -26.56 15.66 -25.62
CA LEU A 129 -27.95 15.25 -25.54
C LEU A 129 -28.74 16.44 -26.08
N GLU A 130 -29.56 16.15 -27.08
CA GLU A 130 -30.64 16.99 -27.62
C GLU A 130 -30.30 18.04 -28.68
N GLU A 131 -30.15 17.58 -29.92
CA GLU A 131 -30.79 18.24 -31.08
C GLU A 131 -31.43 17.17 -31.98
N LYS A 132 -32.49 16.53 -31.48
CA LYS A 132 -33.54 15.95 -32.33
C LYS A 132 -34.74 16.88 -32.21
N GLY A 133 -34.96 17.73 -33.20
CA GLY A 133 -36.24 18.45 -33.34
C GLY A 133 -36.12 19.87 -33.86
N ARG A 134 -36.03 20.01 -35.19
CA ARG A 134 -36.59 21.10 -36.03
C ARG A 134 -36.27 20.71 -37.48
N MET A 135 -37.01 19.75 -38.02
CA MET A 135 -38.18 19.96 -38.89
C MET A 135 -37.86 20.86 -40.08
N ALA A 136 -37.86 20.23 -41.25
CA ALA A 136 -37.91 20.87 -42.55
C ALA A 136 -39.13 21.79 -42.65
N CYS A 137 -38.94 22.97 -43.22
CA CYS A 137 -39.96 23.67 -44.00
C CYS A 137 -39.26 24.23 -45.25
N PHE A 138 -39.97 24.04 -46.36
CA PHE A 138 -39.70 24.33 -47.77
C PHE A 138 -38.96 25.63 -48.07
#